data_AF-A0A2V8KNC8-F1
#
_entry.id   AF-A0A2V8KNC8-F1
#
_cell.length_a   1.000
_cell.length_b   1.000
_cell.length_c   1.000
_cell.angle_alpha   90.00
_cell.angle_beta   90.00
_cell.angle_gamma   90.00
#
_symmetry.space_group_name_H-M   'P 1'
#
loop_
_entity.id
_entity.type
_entity.pdbx_description
1 polymer ?
#
loop_
_entity_poly.entity_id
_entity_poly.type
_entity_poly.pdbx_seq_one_letter_code
_entity_poly.pdbx_strand_id
1 'polypeptide(L)'
;MTQPTIYHGLWGSAGFQPMYDPGSGGFLHFLPRAMEWHLSLIALSIVGIFLPWSFVIVGAGIVYTSLYCISCAFKANLNILIATEGEPTFVRRMKWRAMIAFLHFLEPLARDWGRLRGGLTPWRFVFRSSTRELASAGWQRLQPFARQADWAIPGTMALEKYRLLKELMHQFSCRACAVGWNPTTSNWDLKIHRGTLGILWLKVVVEHHGGPKRLVRFSAEMKPQPAISWAMAIMTALAVIAGLLRSTEGAALLLVMIASLWIVVIREQDRLETAVVNTSLEIAANLENQNPTRLARSA
;
A
#
# COMPACT_ATOMS: atom_id res chain seq x y z
N MET A 1 11.02 13.71 20.79
CA MET A 1 12.04 12.71 21.20
C MET A 1 11.70 11.43 20.46
N THR A 2 12.49 11.07 19.46
CA THR A 2 12.34 9.82 18.70
C THR A 2 12.95 8.68 19.52
N GLN A 3 12.22 7.57 19.68
CA GLN A 3 12.77 6.39 20.34
C GLN A 3 13.83 5.76 19.43
N PRO A 4 15.00 5.37 19.97
CA PRO A 4 16.03 4.69 19.18
C PRO A 4 15.45 3.39 18.63
N THR A 5 15.43 3.25 17.30
CA THR A 5 14.89 2.07 16.61
C THR A 5 16.04 1.18 16.15
N ILE A 6 16.06 -0.07 16.63
CA ILE A 6 17.05 -1.06 16.23
C ILE A 6 16.60 -1.71 14.92
N TYR A 7 17.35 -1.49 13.84
CA TYR A 7 17.10 -2.10 12.54
C TYR A 7 17.67 -3.53 12.48
N HIS A 8 16.86 -4.49 12.06
CA HIS A 8 17.20 -5.92 12.02
C HIS A 8 17.39 -6.46 10.59
N GLY A 9 17.48 -5.58 9.58
CA GLY A 9 17.53 -6.02 8.18
C GLY A 9 16.23 -6.62 7.68
N LEU A 10 16.21 -6.97 6.39
CA LEU A 10 15.06 -7.60 5.76
C LEU A 10 14.74 -8.94 6.42
N TRP A 11 13.63 -9.02 7.16
CA TRP A 11 13.19 -10.22 7.89
C TRP A 11 14.23 -10.80 8.87
N GLY A 12 15.08 -9.95 9.46
CA GLY A 12 16.11 -10.38 10.41
C GLY A 12 17.45 -10.75 9.76
N SER A 13 17.66 -10.44 8.48
CA SER A 13 18.84 -10.90 7.71
C SER A 13 20.07 -10.00 7.79
N ALA A 14 20.01 -8.81 8.41
CA ALA A 14 21.16 -7.91 8.48
C ALA A 14 21.58 -7.64 9.93
N GLY A 15 22.88 -7.45 10.13
CA GLY A 15 23.42 -6.97 11.40
C GLY A 15 22.89 -5.58 11.74
N PHE A 16 22.82 -5.28 13.04
CA PHE A 16 22.26 -4.04 13.57
C PHE A 16 22.99 -2.80 13.01
N GLN A 17 22.39 -2.16 12.02
CA GLN A 17 22.86 -0.87 11.52
C GLN A 17 21.94 0.24 12.05
N PRO A 18 22.47 1.31 12.66
CA PRO A 18 21.68 2.50 12.92
C PRO A 18 21.26 3.10 11.58
N MET A 19 19.95 3.13 11.32
CA MET A 19 19.37 3.82 10.18
C MET A 19 19.30 5.31 10.52
N TYR A 20 19.74 6.19 9.63
CA TYR A 20 19.60 7.64 9.82
C TYR A 20 18.14 8.04 9.99
N ASP A 21 17.91 9.08 10.79
CA ASP A 21 16.59 9.65 11.09
C ASP A 21 15.74 9.78 9.81
N PRO A 22 14.49 9.30 9.80
CA PRO A 22 13.57 9.67 8.74
C PRO A 22 13.44 11.20 8.77
N GLY A 23 13.90 11.87 7.70
CA GLY A 23 13.92 13.32 7.64
C GLY A 23 12.61 13.90 8.14
N SER A 24 12.70 14.76 9.15
CA SER A 24 11.61 15.30 9.97
C SER A 24 10.69 16.29 9.23
N GLY A 25 10.35 16.01 7.98
CA GLY A 25 9.32 16.73 7.26
C GLY A 25 7.97 16.42 7.90
N GLY A 26 7.29 17.42 8.46
CA GLY A 26 5.90 17.27 8.89
C GLY A 26 4.97 16.90 7.72
N PHE A 27 3.79 16.35 8.01
CA PHE A 27 2.75 15.95 7.03
C PHE A 27 2.52 16.98 5.91
N LEU A 28 2.57 18.28 6.25
CA LEU A 28 2.42 19.40 5.32
C LEU A 28 3.49 19.43 4.22
N HIS A 29 4.72 18.98 4.48
CA HIS A 29 5.75 18.93 3.43
C HIS A 29 5.50 17.89 2.34
N PHE A 30 4.68 16.87 2.63
CA PHE A 30 4.36 15.78 1.71
C PHE A 30 3.10 16.05 0.89
N LEU A 31 2.16 16.87 1.39
CA LEU A 31 0.88 17.14 0.73
C LEU A 31 1.03 17.62 -0.71
N PRO A 32 1.83 18.66 -1.02
CA PRO A 32 1.97 19.17 -2.38
C PRO A 32 2.61 18.18 -3.35
N ARG A 33 3.30 17.16 -2.84
CA ARG A 33 3.94 16.10 -3.65
C ARG A 33 3.04 14.89 -3.84
N ALA A 34 1.92 14.81 -3.12
CA ALA A 34 0.98 13.71 -3.17
C ALA A 34 -0.06 13.94 -4.27
N MET A 35 -0.27 12.96 -5.15
CA MET A 35 -1.31 13.01 -6.19
C MET A 35 -2.69 13.28 -5.61
N GLU A 36 -2.94 12.69 -4.45
CA GLU A 36 -4.22 12.72 -3.74
C GLU A 36 -4.62 14.17 -3.42
N TRP A 37 -3.66 15.07 -3.20
CA TRP A 37 -3.90 16.49 -3.00
C TRP A 37 -4.46 17.16 -4.26
N HIS A 38 -3.84 16.95 -5.42
CA HIS A 38 -4.30 17.53 -6.69
C HIS A 38 -5.66 16.96 -7.11
N LEU A 39 -5.88 15.65 -6.93
CA LEU A 39 -7.18 15.02 -7.17
C LEU A 39 -8.26 15.57 -6.24
N SER A 40 -7.92 15.82 -4.97
CA SER A 40 -8.84 16.44 -4.01
C SER A 40 -9.22 17.85 -4.45
N LEU A 41 -8.27 18.66 -4.92
CA LEU A 41 -8.56 20.01 -5.44
C LEU A 41 -9.48 19.98 -6.69
N ILE A 42 -9.26 19.02 -7.60
CA ILE A 42 -10.14 18.83 -8.77
C ILE A 42 -11.54 18.42 -8.32
N ALA A 43 -11.66 17.46 -7.40
CA ALA A 43 -12.94 17.02 -6.85
C ALA A 43 -13.67 18.17 -6.14
N LEU A 44 -12.97 18.96 -5.32
CA LEU A 44 -13.49 20.16 -4.66
C LEU A 44 -13.93 21.23 -5.66
N SER A 45 -13.26 21.36 -6.80
CA SER A 45 -13.66 22.28 -7.88
C SER A 45 -14.97 21.84 -8.54
N ILE A 46 -15.17 20.54 -8.75
CA ILE A 46 -16.42 19.98 -9.27
C ILE A 46 -17.56 20.21 -8.26
N VAL A 47 -17.31 19.97 -6.98
CA VAL A 47 -18.25 20.27 -5.89
C VAL A 47 -18.57 21.78 -5.84
N GLY A 48 -17.61 22.63 -6.19
CA GLY A 48 -17.75 24.08 -6.24
C GLY A 48 -18.82 24.60 -7.19
N ILE A 49 -19.13 23.82 -8.23
CA ILE A 49 -20.24 24.11 -9.16
C ILE A 49 -21.57 24.18 -8.39
N PHE A 50 -21.74 23.34 -7.35
CA PHE A 50 -22.94 23.30 -6.52
C PHE A 50 -22.79 24.09 -5.22
N LEU A 51 -21.56 24.25 -4.72
CA LEU A 51 -21.24 24.88 -3.45
C LEU A 51 -20.10 25.90 -3.63
N PRO A 52 -20.41 27.16 -4.03
CA PRO A 52 -19.40 28.14 -4.46
C PRO A 52 -18.31 28.46 -3.42
N TRP A 53 -18.58 28.26 -2.13
CA TRP A 53 -17.61 28.45 -1.05
C TRP A 53 -16.40 27.50 -1.14
N SER A 54 -16.54 26.33 -1.81
CA SER A 54 -15.43 25.40 -1.98
C SER A 54 -14.31 25.97 -2.85
N PHE A 55 -14.60 26.92 -3.76
CA PHE A 55 -13.59 27.57 -4.59
C PHE A 55 -12.57 28.36 -3.76
N VAL A 56 -12.94 28.82 -2.56
CA VAL A 56 -12.01 29.45 -1.62
C VAL A 56 -10.94 28.45 -1.16
N ILE A 57 -11.36 27.21 -0.85
CA ILE A 57 -10.45 26.12 -0.44
C ILE A 57 -9.57 25.71 -1.62
N VAL A 58 -10.14 25.62 -2.83
CA VAL A 58 -9.37 25.31 -4.04
C VAL A 58 -8.30 26.38 -4.28
N GLY A 59 -8.68 27.66 -4.22
CA GLY A 59 -7.76 28.78 -4.39
C GLY A 59 -6.64 28.77 -3.36
N ALA A 60 -6.98 28.56 -2.08
CA ALA A 60 -5.99 28.40 -1.01
C ALA A 60 -5.03 27.23 -1.28
N GLY A 61 -5.55 26.10 -1.77
CA GLY A 61 -4.74 24.93 -2.08
C GLY A 61 -3.80 25.13 -3.27
N ILE A 62 -4.24 25.84 -4.32
CA ILE A 62 -3.38 26.22 -5.44
C ILE A 62 -2.26 27.15 -4.96
N VAL A 63 -2.61 28.22 -4.22
CA VAL A 63 -1.62 29.15 -3.65
C VAL A 63 -0.60 28.41 -2.79
N TYR A 64 -1.06 27.48 -1.95
CA TYR A 64 -0.19 26.65 -1.13
C TYR A 64 0.81 25.83 -1.96
N THR A 65 0.35 25.15 -3.02
CA THR A 65 1.25 24.38 -3.92
C THR A 65 2.24 25.26 -4.66
N SER A 66 1.82 26.44 -5.12
CA SER A 66 2.69 27.40 -5.80
C SER A 66 3.78 27.92 -4.85
N LEU A 67 3.40 28.35 -3.64
CA LEU A 67 4.35 28.81 -2.62
C LEU A 67 5.33 27.72 -2.22
N TYR A 68 4.88 26.47 -2.14
CA TYR A 68 5.76 25.32 -1.87
C TYR A 68 6.82 25.15 -2.97
N CYS A 69 6.42 25.12 -4.24
CA CYS A 69 7.35 24.98 -5.36
C CYS A 69 8.37 26.14 -5.41
N ILE A 70 7.90 27.36 -5.15
CA ILE A 70 8.76 28.55 -5.04
C ILE A 70 9.74 28.41 -3.87
N SER A 71 9.28 27.97 -2.70
CA SER A 71 10.14 27.74 -1.53
C SER A 71 11.22 26.70 -1.79
N CYS A 72 10.87 25.59 -2.46
CA CYS A 72 11.83 24.57 -2.89
C CYS A 72 12.86 25.14 -3.87
N ALA A 73 12.43 25.95 -4.84
CA ALA A 73 13.33 26.64 -5.76
C ALA A 73 14.26 27.65 -5.08
N PHE A 74 13.82 28.28 -3.99
CA PHE A 74 14.66 29.17 -3.20
C PHE A 74 15.72 28.42 -2.38
N LYS A 75 15.34 27.27 -1.81
CA LYS A 75 16.20 26.40 -0.99
C LYS A 75 17.16 25.54 -1.80
N ALA A 76 16.92 25.37 -3.10
CA ALA A 76 17.79 24.59 -3.97
C ALA A 76 19.21 25.19 -4.01
N ASN A 77 20.21 24.33 -3.82
CA ASN A 77 21.62 24.72 -3.87
C ASN A 77 22.05 24.91 -5.33
N LEU A 78 22.43 26.14 -5.67
CA LEU A 78 22.85 26.51 -7.02
C LEU A 78 24.37 26.44 -7.22
N ASN A 79 25.15 26.08 -6.20
CA ASN A 79 26.62 26.10 -6.24
C ASN A 79 27.17 25.19 -7.34
N ILE A 80 26.49 24.07 -7.62
CA ILE A 80 26.87 23.14 -8.69
C ILE A 80 26.73 23.80 -10.07
N LEU A 81 25.67 24.60 -10.28
CA LEU A 81 25.43 25.30 -11.54
C LEU A 81 26.38 26.48 -11.71
N ILE A 82 26.68 27.19 -10.62
CA ILE A 82 27.65 28.30 -10.60
C ILE A 82 29.07 27.78 -10.89
N ALA A 83 29.45 26.63 -10.31
CA ALA A 83 30.75 26.01 -10.57
C ALA A 83 30.91 25.53 -12.03
N THR A 84 29.81 25.15 -12.69
CA THR A 84 29.85 24.61 -14.06
C THR A 84 29.78 25.71 -15.12
N GLU A 85 28.96 26.74 -14.89
CA GLU A 85 28.66 27.74 -15.91
C GLU A 85 29.05 29.20 -15.53
N GLY A 86 29.75 29.38 -14.41
CA GLY A 86 30.24 30.67 -13.90
C GLY A 86 29.20 31.52 -13.17
N GLU A 87 29.62 32.70 -12.70
CA GLU A 87 28.77 33.64 -11.94
C GLU A 87 27.55 34.11 -12.77
N PRO A 88 26.31 33.84 -12.31
CA PRO A 88 25.12 34.14 -13.08
C PRO A 88 24.68 35.59 -12.93
N THR A 89 24.16 36.17 -14.01
CA THR A 89 23.37 37.41 -13.93
C THR A 89 22.05 37.17 -13.19
N PHE A 90 21.44 38.23 -12.64
CA PHE A 90 20.17 38.14 -11.91
C PHE A 90 19.06 37.44 -12.72
N VAL A 91 18.96 37.77 -14.02
CA VAL A 91 17.98 37.17 -14.94
C VAL A 91 18.20 35.67 -15.09
N ARG A 92 19.46 35.25 -15.24
CA ARG A 92 19.82 33.83 -15.41
C ARG A 92 19.59 33.03 -14.13
N ARG A 93 19.90 33.62 -12.96
CA ARG A 93 19.57 33.05 -11.65
C ARG A 93 18.06 32.87 -11.47
N MET A 94 17.25 33.86 -11.88
CA MET A 94 15.79 33.74 -11.85
C MET A 94 15.28 32.67 -12.82
N LYS A 95 15.85 32.57 -14.02
CA LYS A 95 15.52 31.49 -14.98
C LYS A 95 15.78 30.10 -14.38
N TRP A 96 16.92 29.90 -13.71
CA TRP A 96 17.20 28.63 -13.03
C TRP A 96 16.20 28.34 -11.91
N ARG A 97 15.89 29.31 -11.05
CA ARG A 97 14.90 29.13 -9.99
C ARG A 97 13.50 28.85 -10.54
N ALA A 98 13.08 29.55 -11.59
CA ALA A 98 11.82 29.30 -12.27
C ALA A 98 11.77 27.88 -12.86
N MET A 99 12.86 27.42 -13.47
CA MET A 99 12.97 26.04 -13.97
C MET A 99 12.88 25.02 -12.84
N ILE A 100 13.59 25.25 -11.71
CA ILE A 100 13.54 24.36 -10.55
C ILE A 100 12.11 24.32 -9.96
N ALA A 101 11.43 25.47 -9.85
CA ALA A 101 10.05 25.54 -9.38
C ALA A 101 9.11 24.76 -10.32
N PHE A 102 9.28 24.91 -11.63
CA PHE A 102 8.52 24.17 -12.64
C PHE A 102 8.78 22.66 -12.54
N LEU A 103 10.02 22.23 -12.33
CA LEU A 103 10.35 20.81 -12.15
C LEU A 103 9.71 20.23 -10.87
N HIS A 104 9.67 20.98 -9.77
CA HIS A 104 8.98 20.53 -8.54
C HIS A 104 7.46 20.45 -8.73
N PHE A 105 6.87 21.30 -9.60
CA PHE A 105 5.48 21.17 -9.99
C PHE A 105 5.23 19.94 -10.87
N LEU A 106 6.18 19.61 -11.76
CA LEU A 106 6.07 18.49 -12.69
C LEU A 106 6.44 17.14 -12.05
N GLU A 107 7.24 17.13 -10.98
CA GLU A 107 7.66 15.95 -10.21
C GLU A 107 6.48 15.02 -9.82
N PRO A 108 5.42 15.48 -9.15
CA PRO A 108 4.27 14.63 -8.81
C PRO A 108 3.58 14.08 -10.06
N LEU A 109 3.35 14.91 -11.10
CA LEU A 109 2.70 14.48 -12.35
C LEU A 109 3.49 13.39 -13.08
N ALA A 110 4.81 13.55 -13.20
CA ALA A 110 5.68 12.56 -13.84
C ALA A 110 5.79 11.27 -13.02
N ARG A 111 5.91 11.39 -11.69
CA ARG A 111 5.92 10.26 -10.77
C ARG A 111 4.63 9.46 -10.90
N ASP A 112 3.49 10.14 -10.93
CA ASP A 112 2.19 9.49 -11.02
C ASP A 112 1.90 8.96 -12.42
N TRP A 113 2.33 9.63 -13.49
CA TRP A 113 2.30 9.07 -14.84
C TRP A 113 3.11 7.76 -14.93
N GLY A 114 4.26 7.71 -14.27
CA GLY A 114 5.03 6.47 -14.08
C GLY A 114 4.25 5.40 -13.34
N ARG A 115 3.49 5.76 -12.29
CA ARG A 115 2.59 4.83 -11.56
C ARG A 115 1.40 4.37 -12.40
N LEU A 116 0.80 5.26 -13.20
CA LEU A 116 -0.29 4.96 -14.12
C LEU A 116 0.18 3.98 -15.20
N ARG A 117 1.33 4.27 -15.84
CA ARG A 117 1.91 3.47 -16.93
C ARG A 117 2.52 2.16 -16.44
N GLY A 118 3.09 2.15 -15.23
CA GLY A 118 3.49 0.94 -14.51
C GLY A 118 2.30 0.08 -14.05
N GLY A 119 1.09 0.57 -14.28
CA GLY A 119 -0.19 0.03 -13.86
C GLY A 119 -0.46 0.42 -12.42
N LEU A 120 -1.47 1.26 -12.24
CA LEU A 120 -2.10 1.40 -10.93
C LEU A 120 -2.53 0.01 -10.47
N THR A 121 -1.87 -0.48 -9.43
CA THR A 121 -2.27 -1.65 -8.64
C THR A 121 -3.79 -1.74 -8.41
N PRO A 122 -4.55 -0.63 -8.26
CA PRO A 122 -6.01 -0.52 -8.37
C PRO A 122 -6.79 -1.45 -9.31
N TRP A 123 -6.32 -1.70 -10.54
CA TRP A 123 -7.17 -2.28 -11.59
C TRP A 123 -6.74 -3.67 -12.07
N ARG A 124 -5.78 -4.31 -11.38
CA ARG A 124 -5.24 -5.61 -11.79
C ARG A 124 -6.00 -6.77 -11.18
N PHE A 125 -7.01 -7.27 -11.91
CA PHE A 125 -7.78 -8.47 -11.54
C PHE A 125 -7.11 -9.74 -12.09
N VAL A 126 -6.07 -10.26 -11.42
CA VAL A 126 -5.45 -11.53 -11.84
C VAL A 126 -5.29 -12.47 -10.66
N PHE A 127 -6.39 -13.01 -10.18
CA PHE A 127 -6.34 -14.30 -9.47
C PHE A 127 -7.40 -15.18 -10.12
N ARG A 128 -6.94 -16.16 -10.90
CA ARG A 128 -7.79 -17.32 -11.20
C ARG A 128 -7.93 -18.09 -9.90
N SER A 129 -9.16 -18.21 -9.44
CA SER A 129 -9.51 -19.05 -8.30
C SER A 129 -9.18 -20.51 -8.66
N SER A 130 -8.00 -20.97 -8.25
CA SER A 130 -7.77 -22.39 -8.00
C SER A 130 -8.39 -22.73 -6.64
N THR A 131 -8.88 -23.96 -6.50
CA THR A 131 -9.61 -24.58 -5.38
C THR A 131 -9.61 -23.86 -4.01
N ARG A 132 -10.82 -23.78 -3.40
CA ARG A 132 -11.15 -23.05 -2.16
C ARG A 132 -10.53 -23.67 -0.90
N GLU A 133 -9.27 -23.37 -0.61
CA GLU A 133 -8.77 -23.50 0.77
C GLU A 133 -8.82 -22.13 1.46
N LEU A 134 -9.85 -21.95 2.28
CA LEU A 134 -10.04 -20.78 3.14
C LEU A 134 -9.67 -21.19 4.57
N ALA A 135 -8.68 -20.51 5.15
CA ALA A 135 -8.20 -20.75 6.51
C ALA A 135 -8.97 -19.93 7.57
N SER A 136 -9.70 -18.89 7.18
CA SER A 136 -10.51 -18.06 8.06
C SER A 136 -11.75 -18.79 8.58
N ALA A 137 -12.16 -18.44 9.80
CA ALA A 137 -13.39 -18.94 10.40
C ALA A 137 -14.64 -18.47 9.61
N GLY A 138 -15.66 -19.33 9.49
CA GLY A 138 -16.84 -19.07 8.66
C GLY A 138 -17.57 -17.76 8.98
N TRP A 139 -17.63 -17.34 10.24
CA TRP A 139 -18.28 -16.08 10.64
C TRP A 139 -17.50 -14.85 10.17
N GLN A 140 -16.16 -14.91 10.12
CA GLN A 140 -15.31 -13.83 9.62
C GLN A 140 -15.44 -13.66 8.10
N ARG A 141 -15.94 -14.69 7.40
CA ARG A 141 -16.17 -14.62 5.95
C ARG A 141 -17.30 -13.66 5.58
N LEU A 142 -18.17 -13.32 6.54
CA LEU A 142 -19.26 -12.36 6.34
C LEU A 142 -18.89 -10.94 6.81
N GLN A 143 -17.74 -10.78 7.48
CA GLN A 143 -17.32 -9.49 8.03
C GLN A 143 -16.44 -8.72 7.01
N PRO A 144 -16.73 -7.44 6.72
CA PRO A 144 -15.97 -6.65 5.75
C PRO A 144 -14.75 -5.95 6.37
N PHE A 145 -14.73 -5.75 7.69
CA PHE A 145 -13.85 -4.80 8.35
C PHE A 145 -12.44 -5.34 8.58
N ALA A 146 -12.35 -6.52 9.17
CA ALA A 146 -11.09 -7.19 9.45
C ALA A 146 -11.35 -8.69 9.43
N ARG A 147 -10.49 -9.41 8.72
CA ARG A 147 -10.49 -10.87 8.68
C ARG A 147 -9.11 -11.37 9.06
N GLN A 148 -9.06 -12.42 9.87
CA GLN A 148 -7.83 -13.11 10.23
C GLN A 148 -7.88 -14.54 9.72
N ALA A 149 -6.85 -14.94 9.00
CA ALA A 149 -6.69 -16.29 8.48
C ALA A 149 -5.37 -16.84 9.00
N ASP A 150 -5.43 -17.92 9.79
CA ASP A 150 -4.27 -18.57 10.36
C ASP A 150 -4.17 -20.00 9.83
N TRP A 151 -3.00 -20.39 9.33
CA TRP A 151 -2.75 -21.74 8.84
C TRP A 151 -1.31 -22.16 9.14
N ALA A 152 -1.04 -23.46 9.09
CA ALA A 152 0.29 -23.99 9.35
C ALA A 152 0.68 -25.02 8.29
N ILE A 153 1.96 -25.01 7.93
CA ILE A 153 2.55 -25.92 6.94
C ILE A 153 3.71 -26.68 7.63
N PRO A 154 3.59 -28.01 7.81
CA PRO A 154 4.71 -28.81 8.30
C PRO A 154 5.77 -28.97 7.20
N GLY A 155 7.04 -28.97 7.59
CA GLY A 155 8.15 -29.05 6.65
C GLY A 155 9.46 -29.49 7.29
N THR A 156 10.54 -29.29 6.55
CA THR A 156 11.91 -29.62 6.90
C THR A 156 12.81 -28.39 6.88
N MET A 157 14.13 -28.56 7.02
CA MET A 157 15.14 -27.50 6.91
C MET A 157 15.05 -26.65 5.64
N ALA A 158 14.41 -27.15 4.58
CA ALA A 158 14.20 -26.35 3.37
C ALA A 158 13.25 -25.16 3.57
N LEU A 159 12.32 -25.24 4.53
CA LEU A 159 11.43 -24.13 4.88
C LEU A 159 12.12 -23.16 5.83
N GLU A 160 13.03 -22.36 5.29
CA GLU A 160 13.60 -21.19 5.96
C GLU A 160 12.75 -19.94 5.70
N LYS A 161 12.55 -19.12 6.75
CA LYS A 161 11.71 -17.91 6.70
C LYS A 161 12.11 -16.98 5.55
N TYR A 162 13.41 -16.69 5.41
CA TYR A 162 13.91 -15.77 4.39
C TYR A 162 13.62 -16.27 2.98
N ARG A 163 13.93 -17.54 2.68
CA ARG A 163 13.72 -18.14 1.36
C ARG A 163 12.24 -18.19 1.00
N LEU A 164 11.40 -18.56 1.96
CA LEU A 164 9.95 -18.60 1.81
C LEU A 164 9.36 -17.21 1.50
N LEU A 165 9.73 -16.19 2.28
CA LEU A 165 9.24 -14.83 2.09
C LEU A 165 9.76 -14.20 0.80
N LYS A 166 11.02 -14.49 0.42
CA LYS A 166 11.61 -14.04 -0.85
C LYS A 166 10.85 -14.62 -2.04
N GLU A 167 10.54 -15.92 -2.02
CA GLU A 167 9.79 -16.57 -3.10
C GLU A 167 8.34 -16.09 -3.14
N LEU A 168 7.69 -15.91 -1.98
CA LEU A 168 6.34 -15.32 -1.91
C LEU A 168 6.33 -13.93 -2.55
N MET A 169 7.27 -13.07 -2.15
CA MET A 169 7.40 -11.73 -2.72
C MET A 169 7.62 -11.78 -4.23
N HIS A 170 8.47 -12.68 -4.72
CA HIS A 170 8.71 -12.87 -6.15
C HIS A 170 7.44 -13.29 -6.90
N GLN A 171 6.77 -14.35 -6.44
CA GLN A 171 5.54 -14.88 -7.05
C GLN A 171 4.41 -13.83 -7.10
N PHE A 172 4.20 -13.10 -6.01
CA PHE A 172 3.20 -12.03 -5.99
C PHE A 172 3.58 -10.85 -6.89
N SER A 173 4.87 -10.52 -6.98
CA SER A 173 5.36 -9.48 -7.90
C SER A 173 5.17 -9.89 -9.36
N CYS A 174 5.44 -11.15 -9.71
CA CYS A 174 5.18 -11.73 -11.04
C CYS A 174 3.68 -11.74 -11.37
N ARG A 175 2.82 -11.96 -10.37
CA ARG A 175 1.36 -11.82 -10.49
C ARG A 175 0.87 -10.37 -10.41
N ALA A 176 1.78 -9.41 -10.58
CA ALA A 176 1.51 -7.98 -10.66
C ALA A 176 0.83 -7.39 -9.41
N CYS A 177 0.99 -8.03 -8.24
CA CYS A 177 0.56 -7.50 -6.94
C CYS A 177 1.61 -6.51 -6.41
N ALA A 178 1.17 -5.46 -5.72
CA ALA A 178 2.10 -4.57 -5.03
C ALA A 178 2.48 -5.19 -3.68
N VAL A 179 3.71 -5.67 -3.59
CA VAL A 179 4.26 -6.26 -2.37
C VAL A 179 5.18 -5.25 -1.70
N GLY A 180 4.86 -4.87 -0.47
CA GLY A 180 5.77 -4.23 0.44
C GLY A 180 6.34 -5.26 1.42
N TRP A 181 7.60 -5.10 1.80
CA TRP A 181 8.19 -5.80 2.94
C TRP A 181 8.22 -4.87 4.14
N ASN A 182 8.29 -5.43 5.34
CA ASN A 182 8.43 -4.63 6.55
C ASN A 182 9.89 -4.22 6.75
N PRO A 183 10.21 -2.90 6.76
CA PRO A 183 11.56 -2.42 7.08
C PRO A 183 11.74 -2.15 8.58
N THR A 184 10.71 -2.34 9.41
CA THR A 184 10.65 -1.88 10.81
C THR A 184 10.27 -3.00 11.76
N THR A 185 10.22 -2.71 13.06
CA THR A 185 9.78 -3.61 14.14
C THR A 185 8.27 -3.88 14.16
N SER A 186 7.54 -3.59 13.08
CA SER A 186 6.12 -3.87 12.99
C SER A 186 5.83 -5.38 13.01
N ASN A 187 4.63 -5.76 13.46
CA ASN A 187 4.25 -7.17 13.67
C ASN A 187 3.83 -7.93 12.38
N TRP A 188 4.32 -7.52 11.22
CA TRP A 188 4.02 -8.13 9.91
C TRP A 188 5.31 -8.28 9.08
N ASP A 189 5.35 -9.24 8.15
CA ASP A 189 6.54 -9.51 7.32
C ASP A 189 6.36 -9.00 5.88
N LEU A 190 5.19 -9.26 5.29
CA LEU A 190 4.82 -8.83 3.94
C LEU A 190 3.48 -8.10 3.95
N LYS A 191 3.38 -7.01 3.19
CA LYS A 191 2.15 -6.26 2.95
C LYS A 191 1.80 -6.35 1.47
N ILE A 192 0.76 -7.09 1.16
CA ILE A 192 0.33 -7.35 -0.21
C ILE A 192 -0.90 -6.49 -0.49
N HIS A 193 -0.81 -5.70 -1.56
CA HIS A 193 -1.90 -4.91 -2.09
C HIS A 193 -2.34 -5.49 -3.42
N ARG A 194 -3.65 -5.71 -3.53
CA ARG A 194 -4.31 -6.04 -4.78
C ARG A 194 -5.47 -5.08 -4.98
N GLY A 195 -5.42 -4.32 -6.07
CA GLY A 195 -6.49 -3.39 -6.36
C GLY A 195 -6.61 -2.23 -5.38
N THR A 196 -7.77 -1.56 -5.43
CA THR A 196 -8.22 -0.53 -4.48
C THR A 196 -9.06 -1.10 -3.35
N LEU A 197 -9.32 -2.40 -3.34
CA LEU A 197 -10.36 -2.98 -2.51
C LEU A 197 -9.87 -3.45 -1.14
N GLY A 198 -8.68 -4.04 -1.07
CA GLY A 198 -8.16 -4.62 0.18
C GLY A 198 -6.65 -4.54 0.34
N ILE A 199 -6.21 -4.70 1.58
CA ILE A 199 -4.82 -4.88 2.00
C ILE A 199 -4.73 -6.19 2.77
N LEU A 200 -3.69 -6.97 2.49
CA LEU A 200 -3.33 -8.16 3.25
C LEU A 200 -1.97 -7.94 3.94
N TRP A 201 -1.93 -8.10 5.25
CA TRP A 201 -0.70 -8.17 6.03
C TRP A 201 -0.43 -9.62 6.41
N LEU A 202 0.71 -10.13 5.99
CA LEU A 202 1.15 -11.50 6.25
C LEU A 202 2.25 -11.49 7.30
N LYS A 203 2.10 -12.34 8.31
CA LYS A 203 3.09 -12.66 9.34
C LYS A 203 3.45 -14.14 9.25
N VAL A 204 4.73 -14.44 9.32
CA VAL A 204 5.28 -15.79 9.18
C VAL A 204 6.24 -16.10 10.33
N VAL A 205 6.03 -17.25 10.95
CA VAL A 205 6.88 -17.81 12.01
C VAL A 205 7.31 -19.21 11.60
N VAL A 206 8.60 -19.51 11.74
CA VAL A 206 9.14 -20.85 11.51
C VAL A 206 9.57 -21.42 12.86
N GLU A 207 8.87 -22.46 13.31
CA GLU A 207 9.14 -23.16 14.56
C GLU A 207 10.11 -24.33 14.32
N HIS A 208 11.11 -24.45 15.19
CA HIS A 208 12.09 -25.54 15.18
C HIS A 208 11.67 -26.63 16.18
N HIS A 209 11.20 -27.79 15.69
CA HIS A 209 10.76 -28.91 16.54
C HIS A 209 11.85 -29.98 16.76
N GLY A 210 13.13 -29.58 16.65
CA GLY A 210 14.27 -30.49 16.77
C GLY A 210 14.56 -31.29 15.50
N GLY A 211 15.84 -31.66 15.31
CA GLY A 211 16.32 -32.30 14.09
C GLY A 211 15.94 -31.49 12.84
N PRO A 212 15.63 -32.14 11.70
CA PRO A 212 15.26 -31.46 10.46
C PRO A 212 13.83 -30.91 10.44
N LYS A 213 12.99 -31.20 11.44
CA LYS A 213 11.56 -30.85 11.42
C LYS A 213 11.34 -29.35 11.62
N ARG A 214 10.49 -28.77 10.79
CA ARG A 214 10.06 -27.37 10.84
C ARG A 214 8.54 -27.30 10.78
N LEU A 215 7.96 -26.33 11.47
CA LEU A 215 6.54 -25.99 11.33
C LEU A 215 6.45 -24.51 11.01
N VAL A 216 5.89 -24.18 9.85
CA VAL A 216 5.71 -22.78 9.45
C VAL A 216 4.28 -22.36 9.72
N ARG A 217 4.11 -21.36 10.59
CA ARG A 217 2.82 -20.77 10.91
C ARG A 217 2.67 -19.45 10.18
N PHE A 218 1.54 -19.29 9.53
CA PHE A 218 1.14 -18.08 8.85
C PHE A 218 -0.04 -17.46 9.57
N SER A 219 -0.03 -16.13 9.65
CA SER A 219 -1.16 -15.34 10.07
C SER A 219 -1.34 -14.20 9.07
N ALA A 220 -2.50 -14.16 8.42
CA ALA A 220 -2.84 -13.11 7.47
C ALA A 220 -4.00 -12.28 8.02
N GLU A 221 -3.76 -10.98 8.19
CA GLU A 221 -4.80 -10.01 8.48
C GLU A 221 -5.20 -9.31 7.18
N MET A 222 -6.51 -9.24 6.90
CA MET A 222 -7.07 -8.62 5.72
C MET A 222 -8.01 -7.50 6.14
N LYS A 223 -7.78 -6.30 5.63
CA LYS A 223 -8.65 -5.13 5.86
C LYS A 223 -8.98 -4.45 4.54
N PRO A 224 -10.15 -3.81 4.41
CA PRO A 224 -10.44 -2.98 3.26
C PRO A 224 -9.48 -1.78 3.22
N GLN A 225 -9.29 -1.19 2.05
CA GLN A 225 -8.53 0.06 1.95
C GLN A 225 -9.21 1.15 2.79
N PRO A 226 -8.45 2.04 3.47
CA PRO A 226 -9.03 3.12 4.27
C PRO A 226 -10.05 3.97 3.50
N ALA A 227 -9.80 4.24 2.22
CA ALA A 227 -10.72 4.98 1.35
C ALA A 227 -12.10 4.31 1.24
N ILE A 228 -12.17 2.98 1.21
CA ILE A 228 -13.42 2.22 1.12
C ILE A 228 -14.15 2.24 2.45
N SER A 229 -13.42 2.08 3.57
CA SER A 229 -14.00 2.22 4.90
C SER A 229 -14.65 3.60 5.08
N TRP A 230 -13.97 4.66 4.63
CA TRP A 230 -14.53 6.02 4.63
C TRP A 230 -15.73 6.17 3.69
N ALA A 231 -15.66 5.64 2.47
CA ALA A 231 -16.78 5.67 1.53
C ALA A 231 -18.03 4.98 2.10
N MET A 232 -17.87 3.79 2.71
CA MET A 232 -18.95 3.10 3.41
C MET A 232 -19.52 3.93 4.56
N ALA A 233 -18.66 4.54 5.38
CA ALA A 233 -19.09 5.39 6.49
C ALA A 233 -19.88 6.61 6.01
N ILE A 234 -19.40 7.30 4.98
CA ILE A 234 -20.07 8.46 4.38
C ILE A 234 -21.42 8.06 3.77
N MET A 235 -21.47 6.98 2.99
CA MET A 235 -22.72 6.48 2.41
C MET A 235 -23.73 6.10 3.50
N THR A 236 -23.27 5.50 4.59
CA THR A 236 -24.13 5.16 5.74
C THR A 236 -24.68 6.42 6.41
N ALA A 237 -23.83 7.43 6.65
CA ALA A 237 -24.27 8.71 7.22
C ALA A 237 -25.29 9.41 6.31
N LEU A 238 -25.05 9.44 4.99
CA LEU A 238 -25.98 10.01 4.02
C LEU A 238 -27.31 9.24 3.99
N ALA A 239 -27.30 7.91 4.12
CA ALA A 239 -28.51 7.10 4.16
C ALA A 239 -29.36 7.42 5.40
N VAL A 240 -28.72 7.61 6.56
CA VAL A 240 -29.39 8.03 7.79
C VAL A 240 -30.00 9.41 7.64
N ILE A 241 -29.25 10.39 7.10
CA ILE A 241 -29.74 11.75 6.86
C ILE A 241 -30.93 11.74 5.89
N ALA A 242 -30.86 10.98 4.79
CA ALA A 242 -31.96 10.85 3.85
C ALA A 242 -33.22 10.26 4.51
N GLY A 243 -33.05 9.27 5.40
CA GLY A 243 -34.14 8.71 6.20
C GLY A 243 -34.76 9.72 7.16
N LEU A 244 -33.95 10.55 7.83
CA LEU A 244 -34.43 11.63 8.71
C LEU A 244 -35.19 12.72 7.93
N LEU A 245 -34.78 13.00 6.70
CA LEU A 245 -35.45 13.91 5.77
C LEU A 245 -36.68 13.29 5.08
N ARG A 246 -37.08 12.06 5.46
CA ARG A 246 -38.20 11.30 4.88
C ARG A 246 -38.07 11.01 3.37
N SER A 247 -36.86 11.06 2.82
CA SER A 247 -36.60 10.63 1.45
C SER A 247 -36.33 9.12 1.40
N THR A 248 -37.38 8.33 1.23
CA THR A 248 -37.31 6.87 1.24
C THR A 248 -36.56 6.32 0.02
N GLU A 249 -36.70 6.94 -1.15
CA GLU A 249 -36.04 6.53 -2.39
C GLU A 249 -34.52 6.70 -2.30
N GLY A 250 -34.07 7.86 -1.81
CA GLY A 250 -32.64 8.16 -1.64
C GLY A 250 -31.98 7.25 -0.60
N ALA A 251 -32.67 6.99 0.52
CA ALA A 251 -32.20 6.06 1.53
C ALA A 251 -32.11 4.61 1.00
N ALA A 252 -33.12 4.15 0.25
CA ALA A 252 -33.13 2.82 -0.34
C ALA A 252 -31.98 2.62 -1.34
N LEU A 253 -31.73 3.59 -2.23
CA LEU A 253 -30.64 3.53 -3.19
C LEU A 253 -29.27 3.48 -2.50
N LEU A 254 -29.05 4.29 -1.46
CA LEU A 254 -27.81 4.28 -0.69
C LEU A 254 -27.59 2.94 0.01
N LEU A 255 -28.64 2.34 0.60
CA LEU A 255 -28.54 1.02 1.23
C LEU A 255 -28.16 -0.08 0.23
N VAL A 256 -28.72 -0.05 -0.99
CA VAL A 256 -28.34 -0.99 -2.07
C VAL A 256 -26.88 -0.79 -2.49
N MET A 257 -26.43 0.46 -2.61
CA MET A 257 -25.02 0.74 -2.90
C MET A 257 -24.09 0.25 -1.78
N ILE A 258 -24.46 0.45 -0.52
CA ILE A 258 -23.70 -0.07 0.64
C ILE A 258 -23.63 -1.60 0.56
N ALA A 259 -24.77 -2.28 0.39
CA ALA A 259 -24.83 -3.73 0.32
C ALA A 259 -24.00 -4.30 -0.84
N SER A 260 -24.04 -3.66 -2.02
CA SER A 260 -23.25 -4.11 -3.17
C SER A 260 -21.74 -3.94 -2.93
N LEU A 261 -21.30 -2.78 -2.40
CA LEU A 261 -19.90 -2.55 -2.03
C LEU A 261 -19.43 -3.52 -0.94
N TRP A 262 -20.30 -3.82 0.02
CA TRP A 262 -20.05 -4.78 1.08
C TRP A 262 -19.77 -6.19 0.53
N ILE A 263 -20.61 -6.67 -0.40
CA ILE A 263 -20.42 -7.96 -1.09
C ILE A 263 -19.11 -7.97 -1.88
N VAL A 264 -18.78 -6.86 -2.56
CA VAL A 264 -17.55 -6.74 -3.36
C VAL A 264 -16.30 -6.82 -2.47
N VAL A 265 -16.29 -6.15 -1.30
CA VAL A 265 -15.17 -6.22 -0.35
C VAL A 265 -14.97 -7.64 0.18
N ILE A 266 -16.06 -8.32 0.57
CA ILE A 266 -16.00 -9.70 1.07
C ILE A 266 -15.41 -10.63 0.00
N ARG A 267 -15.90 -10.54 -1.24
CA ARG A 267 -15.40 -11.36 -2.35
C ARG A 267 -13.93 -11.11 -2.63
N GLU A 268 -13.46 -9.88 -2.46
CA GLU A 268 -12.05 -9.57 -2.65
C GLU A 268 -11.18 -10.13 -1.53
N GLN A 269 -11.64 -10.07 -0.28
CA GLN A 269 -10.96 -10.71 0.84
C GLN A 269 -10.89 -12.23 0.67
N ASP A 270 -11.95 -12.89 0.23
CA ASP A 270 -11.95 -14.33 -0.09
C ASP A 270 -10.90 -14.67 -1.14
N ARG A 271 -10.75 -13.83 -2.17
CA ARG A 271 -9.77 -14.02 -3.24
C ARG A 271 -8.35 -13.82 -2.74
N LEU A 272 -8.10 -12.81 -1.91
CA LEU A 272 -6.80 -12.55 -1.29
C LEU A 272 -6.37 -13.69 -0.36
N GLU A 273 -7.31 -14.21 0.41
CA GLU A 273 -7.09 -15.36 1.29
C GLU A 273 -6.73 -16.62 0.49
N THR A 274 -7.59 -17.00 -0.46
CA THR A 274 -7.36 -18.19 -1.30
C THR A 274 -6.02 -18.07 -2.04
N ALA A 275 -5.71 -16.87 -2.54
CA ALA A 275 -4.44 -16.58 -3.18
C ALA A 275 -3.24 -16.82 -2.28
N VAL A 276 -3.24 -16.27 -1.07
CA VAL A 276 -2.08 -16.37 -0.16
C VAL A 276 -1.91 -17.77 0.38
N VAL A 277 -3.00 -18.46 0.71
CA VAL A 277 -2.97 -19.85 1.19
C VAL A 277 -2.40 -20.75 0.09
N ASN A 278 -3.00 -20.76 -1.10
CA ASN A 278 -2.57 -21.63 -2.20
C ASN A 278 -1.13 -21.34 -2.63
N THR A 279 -0.73 -20.06 -2.73
CA THR A 279 0.65 -19.71 -3.10
C THR A 279 1.64 -20.13 -2.04
N SER A 280 1.29 -20.01 -0.75
CA SER A 280 2.17 -20.46 0.34
C SER A 280 2.36 -21.98 0.35
N LEU A 281 1.30 -22.75 0.07
CA LEU A 281 1.35 -24.21 -0.04
C LEU A 281 2.20 -24.65 -1.25
N GLU A 282 1.98 -24.03 -2.41
CA GLU A 282 2.72 -24.30 -3.64
C GLU A 282 4.22 -24.02 -3.46
N ILE A 283 4.59 -22.87 -2.89
CA ILE A 283 5.97 -22.51 -2.62
C ILE A 283 6.60 -23.47 -1.60
N ALA A 284 5.89 -23.77 -0.51
CA ALA A 284 6.39 -24.71 0.49
C ALA A 284 6.69 -26.08 -0.13
N ALA A 285 5.78 -26.62 -0.95
CA ALA A 285 5.97 -27.88 -1.65
C ALA A 285 7.18 -27.82 -2.61
N ASN A 286 7.32 -26.72 -3.36
CA ASN A 286 8.45 -26.54 -4.27
C ASN A 286 9.80 -26.47 -3.54
N LEU A 287 9.86 -25.77 -2.39
CA LEU A 287 11.06 -25.70 -1.57
C LEU A 287 11.43 -27.05 -0.96
N GLU A 288 10.45 -27.83 -0.51
CA GLU A 288 10.67 -29.20 -0.02
C GLU A 288 11.19 -30.14 -1.12
N ASN A 289 10.69 -29.99 -2.36
CA ASN A 289 11.13 -30.81 -3.49
C ASN A 289 12.56 -30.46 -3.94
N GLN A 290 12.98 -29.20 -3.78
CA GLN A 290 14.35 -28.75 -4.06
C GLN A 290 15.35 -29.14 -2.96
N ASN A 291 14.90 -29.79 -1.87
CA ASN A 291 15.78 -30.12 -0.75
C ASN A 291 16.68 -31.32 -1.10
N PRO A 292 18.02 -31.16 -1.13
CA PRO A 292 18.96 -32.23 -1.51
C PRO A 292 18.86 -33.48 -0.63
N THR A 293 18.35 -33.34 0.60
CA THR A 293 18.18 -34.47 1.54
C THR A 293 17.06 -35.45 1.14
N ARG A 294 16.09 -35.05 0.31
CA ARG A 294 15.11 -35.98 -0.29
C ARG A 294 15.67 -36.72 -1.50
N LEU A 295 16.43 -36.03 -2.35
CA LEU A 295 17.05 -36.62 -3.54
C LEU A 295 18.03 -37.75 -3.21
N ALA A 296 18.73 -37.65 -2.08
CA ALA A 296 19.64 -38.69 -1.59
C ALA A 296 18.95 -39.92 -0.96
N ARG A 297 17.62 -39.90 -0.74
CA ARG A 297 16.86 -41.06 -0.24
C ARG A 297 16.07 -41.77 -1.34
N SER A 298 15.97 -41.18 -2.53
CA SER A 298 15.29 -41.73 -3.72
C SER A 298 16.25 -42.31 -4.76
N ALA A 299 17.56 -42.28 -4.49
CA ALA A 299 18.62 -42.94 -5.26
C ALA A 299 19.20 -44.07 -4.41
#